data_AF-A0A166RG97-F1
#
_entry.id   AF-A0A166RG97-F1
#
_cell.length_a   1.000
_cell.length_b   1.000
_cell.length_c   1.000
_cell.angle_alpha   90.00
_cell.angle_beta   90.00
_cell.angle_gamma   90.00
#
_symmetry.space_group_name_H-M   'P 1'
#
loop_
_entity.id
_entity.type
_entity.pdbx_description
1 polymer ?
#
loop_
_entity_poly.entity_id
_entity_poly.type
_entity_poly.pdbx_seq_one_letter_code
_entity_poly.pdbx_strand_id
1 'polypeptide(L)'
;MSLETLFRVFVAGVLVVAPTVLFLGLWRGMMALRDGDLVNRTMNGDFGPIPESPITAAMFGYGGVQRSRTTSSTAGGQVRCGQCGAVNPEYADYCGNCLDELG
;
A
#
# COMPACT_ATOMS: atom_id res chain seq x y z
N MET A 1 43.63 -29.98 4.89
CA MET A 1 42.44 -29.80 4.02
C MET A 1 42.81 -28.80 2.94
N SER A 2 42.60 -29.14 1.67
CA SER A 2 42.94 -28.30 0.53
C SER A 2 42.08 -27.03 0.53
N LEU A 3 42.66 -25.87 0.21
CA LEU A 3 41.96 -24.58 0.17
C LEU A 3 40.80 -24.59 -0.85
N GLU A 4 40.97 -25.32 -1.95
CA GLU A 4 39.94 -25.59 -2.93
C GLU A 4 38.71 -26.30 -2.35
N THR A 5 38.90 -27.29 -1.47
CA THR A 5 37.80 -28.05 -0.88
C THR A 5 36.98 -27.16 0.06
N LEU A 6 37.64 -26.31 0.85
CA LEU A 6 36.97 -25.33 1.71
C LEU A 6 36.13 -24.35 0.89
N PHE A 7 36.67 -23.84 -0.22
CA PHE A 7 35.95 -22.93 -1.10
C PHE A 7 34.69 -23.58 -1.70
N ARG A 8 34.81 -24.82 -2.20
CA ARG A 8 33.65 -25.55 -2.75
C ARG A 8 32.57 -25.81 -1.71
N VAL A 9 32.96 -26.21 -0.49
CA VAL A 9 32.01 -26.42 0.61
C VAL A 9 31.32 -25.12 1.01
N PHE A 10 32.06 -24.01 1.06
CA PHE A 10 31.49 -22.70 1.33
C PHE A 10 30.47 -22.27 0.26
N VAL A 11 30.82 -22.36 -1.02
CA VAL A 11 29.92 -22.02 -2.13
C VAL A 11 28.67 -22.91 -2.09
N ALA A 12 28.83 -24.21 -1.87
CA ALA A 12 27.70 -25.12 -1.72
C ALA A 12 26.80 -24.72 -0.54
N GLY A 13 27.39 -24.39 0.61
CA GLY A 13 26.66 -23.91 1.78
C GLY A 13 25.87 -22.61 1.50
N VAL A 14 26.50 -21.64 0.85
CA VAL A 14 25.84 -20.39 0.44
C VAL A 14 24.70 -20.68 -0.53
N LEU A 15 24.89 -21.53 -1.55
CA LEU A 15 23.84 -21.86 -2.51
C LEU A 15 22.64 -22.57 -1.87
N VAL A 16 22.85 -23.32 -0.79
CA VAL A 16 21.78 -23.98 -0.04
C VAL A 16 21.05 -22.99 0.89
N VAL A 17 21.78 -22.13 1.60
CA VAL A 17 21.22 -21.25 2.63
C VAL A 17 20.65 -19.95 2.02
N ALA A 18 21.32 -19.38 1.02
CA ALA A 18 20.95 -18.10 0.44
C ALA A 18 19.50 -18.02 -0.07
N PRO A 19 18.93 -19.03 -0.76
CA PRO A 19 17.54 -18.97 -1.21
C PRO A 19 16.56 -18.85 -0.05
N THR A 20 16.80 -19.59 1.03
CA THR A 20 15.92 -19.55 2.22
C THR A 20 16.02 -18.21 2.95
N VAL A 21 17.23 -17.67 3.11
CA VAL A 21 17.44 -16.35 3.72
C VAL A 21 16.81 -15.25 2.87
N LEU A 22 16.96 -15.32 1.54
CA LEU A 22 16.40 -14.34 0.62
C LEU A 22 14.87 -14.39 0.63
N PHE A 23 14.28 -15.59 0.67
CA PHE A 23 12.84 -15.77 0.85
C PHE A 23 12.35 -15.18 2.17
N LEU A 24 13.00 -15.51 3.29
CA LEU A 24 12.62 -14.98 4.62
C LEU A 24 12.81 -13.47 4.71
N GLY A 25 13.88 -12.95 4.13
CA GLY A 25 14.15 -11.52 4.05
C GLY A 25 13.07 -10.79 3.26
N LEU A 26 12.72 -11.30 2.07
CA LEU A 26 11.62 -10.77 1.26
C LEU A 26 10.30 -10.83 2.02
N TRP A 27 9.98 -11.97 2.61
CA TRP A 27 8.76 -12.17 3.40
C TRP A 27 8.65 -11.16 4.54
N ARG A 28 9.72 -10.99 5.33
CA ARG A 28 9.76 -9.99 6.39
C ARG A 28 9.68 -8.57 5.86
N GLY A 29 10.30 -8.29 4.71
CA GLY A 29 10.19 -7.00 4.02
C GLY A 29 8.74 -6.69 3.63
N MET A 30 8.04 -7.65 3.04
CA MET A 30 6.61 -7.48 2.71
C MET A 30 5.76 -7.27 3.96
N MET A 31 6.02 -8.01 5.05
CA MET A 31 5.33 -7.79 6.33
C MET A 31 5.61 -6.40 6.91
N ALA A 32 6.86 -5.95 6.88
CA ALA A 32 7.24 -4.63 7.36
C ALA A 32 6.58 -3.50 6.56
N LEU A 33 6.45 -3.64 5.24
CA LEU A 33 5.74 -2.67 4.40
C LEU A 33 4.23 -2.68 4.64
N ARG A 34 3.65 -3.85 4.96
CA ARG A 34 2.23 -3.97 5.29
C ARG A 34 1.90 -3.37 6.66
N ASP A 35 2.74 -3.60 7.66
CA ASP A 35 2.46 -3.24 9.06
C ASP A 35 3.09 -1.89 9.47
N GLY A 36 4.12 -1.40 8.79
CA GLY A 36 4.95 -0.31 9.31
C GLY A 36 4.34 1.09 9.17
N ASP A 37 3.58 1.35 8.11
CA ASP A 37 3.26 2.74 7.75
C ASP A 37 1.75 3.03 7.77
N LEU A 38 0.93 2.14 7.19
CA LEU A 38 -0.53 2.29 7.21
C LEU A 38 -1.12 1.99 8.59
N VAL A 39 -0.67 0.94 9.27
CA VAL A 39 -1.14 0.58 10.62
C VAL A 39 -0.67 1.64 11.63
N ASN A 40 0.56 2.11 11.54
CA ASN A 40 1.06 3.17 12.42
C ASN A 40 0.28 4.48 12.22
N ARG A 41 0.01 4.91 10.98
CA ARG A 41 -0.86 6.07 10.72
C ARG A 41 -2.31 5.87 11.18
N THR A 42 -2.84 4.65 11.06
CA THR A 42 -4.18 4.30 11.58
C THR A 42 -4.24 4.31 13.11
N MET A 43 -3.25 3.73 13.79
CA MET A 43 -3.16 3.72 15.26
C MET A 43 -2.91 5.10 15.83
N ASN A 44 -2.13 5.95 15.13
CA ASN A 44 -1.90 7.34 15.50
C ASN A 44 -3.08 8.26 15.17
N GLY A 45 -4.15 7.73 14.57
CA GLY A 45 -5.38 8.48 14.32
C GLY A 45 -5.29 9.51 13.19
N ASP A 46 -4.27 9.42 12.32
CA ASP A 46 -4.14 10.32 11.15
C ASP A 46 -5.34 10.18 10.19
N PHE A 47 -6.05 9.05 10.23
CA PHE A 47 -7.26 8.80 9.44
C PHE A 47 -8.58 9.09 10.19
N GLY A 48 -8.50 9.61 11.43
CA GLY A 48 -9.67 9.86 12.27
C GLY A 48 -10.23 8.59 12.96
N PRO A 49 -11.18 8.73 13.90
CA PRO A 49 -11.72 7.60 14.67
C PRO A 49 -12.41 6.61 13.73
N ILE A 50 -11.96 5.35 13.75
CA ILE A 50 -12.60 4.25 13.03
C ILE A 50 -13.97 4.02 13.70
N PRO A 51 -15.10 4.31 13.04
CA PRO A 51 -16.40 4.04 13.64
C PRO A 51 -16.58 2.53 13.69
N GLU A 52 -16.59 1.97 14.89
CA GLU A 52 -17.05 0.60 15.15
C GLU A 52 -18.55 0.53 14.79
N SER A 53 -18.83 0.31 13.51
CA SER A 53 -20.19 0.22 13.00
C SER A 53 -20.23 -0.71 11.78
N PRO A 54 -21.34 -1.42 11.56
CA PRO A 54 -21.45 -2.60 10.66
C PRO A 54 -21.35 -2.31 9.15
N ILE A 55 -20.68 -1.23 8.75
CA ILE A 55 -20.61 -0.67 7.39
C ILE A 55 -19.45 -1.27 6.58
N THR A 56 -18.84 -2.38 7.01
CA THR A 56 -17.95 -3.20 6.16
C THR A 56 -18.64 -3.71 4.90
N ALA A 57 -19.98 -3.71 4.85
CA ALA A 57 -20.77 -4.14 3.70
C ALA A 57 -20.87 -3.13 2.53
N ALA A 58 -20.59 -1.84 2.75
CA ALA A 58 -20.71 -0.83 1.67
C ALA A 58 -19.44 -0.66 0.84
N MET A 59 -18.27 -1.06 1.36
CA MET A 59 -16.97 -0.79 0.73
C MET A 59 -16.57 -1.80 -0.35
N PHE A 60 -17.28 -2.93 -0.46
CA PHE A 60 -17.14 -3.89 -1.57
C PHE A 60 -18.31 -3.80 -2.58
N GLY A 61 -19.16 -2.78 -2.46
CA GLY A 61 -20.37 -2.60 -3.26
C GLY A 61 -20.18 -1.64 -4.43
N TYR A 62 -20.03 -2.21 -5.62
CA TYR A 62 -20.45 -1.65 -6.91
C TYR A 62 -21.59 -0.63 -6.81
N GLY A 63 -21.35 0.60 -7.31
CA GLY A 63 -22.38 1.48 -7.87
C GLY A 63 -23.37 2.15 -6.91
N GLY A 64 -23.43 3.49 -6.97
CA GLY A 64 -24.65 4.23 -6.65
C GLY A 64 -24.56 5.26 -5.53
N VAL A 65 -24.38 6.53 -5.92
CA VAL A 65 -25.24 7.67 -5.58
C VAL A 65 -25.72 7.85 -4.11
N GLN A 66 -25.34 9.01 -3.54
CA GLN A 66 -26.09 9.94 -2.65
C GLN A 66 -25.68 10.18 -1.18
N ARG A 67 -25.23 11.44 -0.96
CA ARG A 67 -25.64 12.45 0.05
C ARG A 67 -25.56 12.14 1.56
N SER A 68 -24.64 12.82 2.24
CA SER A 68 -24.87 14.02 3.10
C SER A 68 -23.62 14.28 3.97
N ARG A 69 -22.89 15.39 3.78
CA ARG A 69 -22.94 16.62 4.62
C ARG A 69 -22.61 16.27 6.09
N THR A 70 -21.46 16.60 6.70
CA THR A 70 -20.72 17.88 6.76
C THR A 70 -19.47 17.65 7.61
N THR A 71 -18.26 18.00 7.14
CA THR A 71 -17.18 18.62 7.93
C THR A 71 -16.13 19.16 6.96
N SER A 72 -16.23 20.45 6.74
CA SER A 72 -15.29 21.33 6.04
C SER A 72 -13.94 21.41 6.73
N SER A 73 -12.84 21.17 6.00
CA SER A 73 -11.74 22.15 5.81
C SER A 73 -10.47 21.50 5.23
N THR A 74 -10.36 21.42 3.91
CA THR A 74 -9.21 21.95 3.17
C THR A 74 -9.73 22.30 1.78
N ALA A 75 -9.69 23.59 1.42
CA ALA A 75 -9.98 24.06 0.08
C ALA A 75 -8.84 23.67 -0.86
N GLY A 76 -8.67 22.37 -1.13
CA GLY A 76 -8.00 21.90 -2.32
C GLY A 76 -9.06 21.79 -3.41
N GLY A 77 -8.79 22.33 -4.60
CA GLY A 77 -9.64 22.12 -5.75
C GLY A 77 -9.84 20.62 -6.01
N GLN A 78 -10.83 20.28 -6.82
CA GLN A 78 -11.04 18.92 -7.30
C GLN A 78 -10.84 18.91 -8.80
N VAL A 79 -9.99 18.01 -9.29
CA VAL A 79 -9.75 17.79 -10.72
C VAL A 79 -10.46 16.51 -11.16
N ARG A 80 -11.09 16.54 -12.32
CA ARG A 80 -11.72 15.35 -12.91
C ARG A 80 -10.76 14.72 -13.90
N CYS A 81 -10.58 13.41 -13.78
CA CYS A 81 -9.79 12.65 -14.75
C CYS A 81 -10.47 12.70 -16.13
N GLY A 82 -9.72 13.09 -17.16
CA GLY A 82 -10.21 13.13 -18.53
C GLY A 82 -10.57 11.75 -19.09
N GLN A 83 -9.95 10.69 -18.58
CA GLN A 83 -10.09 9.34 -19.10
C GLN A 83 -11.25 8.56 -18.47
N CYS A 84 -11.34 8.54 -17.13
CA CYS A 84 -12.37 7.76 -16.43
C CYS A 84 -13.44 8.62 -15.74
N GLY A 85 -13.30 9.95 -15.74
CA GLY A 85 -14.25 10.86 -15.13
C GLY A 85 -14.26 10.87 -13.60
N ALA A 86 -13.35 10.11 -12.96
CA ALA A 86 -13.22 10.10 -11.50
C ALA A 86 -12.82 11.48 -10.98
N VAL A 87 -13.33 11.83 -9.79
CA VAL A 87 -12.99 13.06 -9.09
C VAL A 87 -11.77 12.80 -8.21
N ASN A 88 -10.72 13.59 -8.39
CA ASN A 88 -9.46 13.50 -7.67
C ASN A 88 -9.18 14.83 -6.96
N PRO A 89 -8.41 14.83 -5.87
CA PRO A 89 -7.95 16.08 -5.26
C PRO A 89 -6.94 16.79 -6.19
N GLU A 90 -6.93 18.12 -6.18
CA GLU A 90 -6.04 18.96 -7.03
C GLU A 90 -4.54 18.70 -6.78
N TYR A 91 -4.15 18.18 -5.62
CA TYR A 91 -2.76 17.80 -5.34
C TYR A 91 -2.35 16.43 -5.91
N ALA A 92 -3.26 15.69 -6.55
CA ALA A 92 -2.94 14.37 -7.10
C ALA A 92 -2.37 14.50 -8.51
N ASP A 93 -1.18 13.95 -8.74
CA ASP A 93 -0.56 13.87 -10.07
C ASP A 93 -1.18 12.77 -10.94
N TYR A 94 -1.82 11.77 -10.32
CA TYR A 94 -2.41 10.61 -11.00
C TYR A 94 -3.83 10.33 -10.53
N CYS A 95 -4.64 9.78 -11.44
CA CYS A 95 -6.01 9.38 -11.12
C CYS A 95 -6.02 8.14 -10.21
N GLY A 96 -6.70 8.23 -9.06
CA GLY A 96 -6.83 7.11 -8.12
C GLY A 96 -7.63 5.90 -8.62
N ASN A 97 -8.29 6.00 -9.77
CA ASN A 97 -9.09 4.92 -10.35
C ASN A 97 -8.40 4.26 -11.55
N CYS A 98 -7.96 5.05 -12.54
CA CYS A 98 -7.36 4.53 -13.78
C CYS A 98 -5.86 4.76 -13.90
N LEU A 99 -5.23 5.40 -12.91
CA LEU A 99 -3.78 5.71 -12.86
C LEU A 99 -3.27 6.56 -14.04
N ASP A 100 -4.18 7.20 -14.76
CA ASP A 100 -3.83 8.14 -15.83
C ASP A 100 -3.36 9.48 -15.22
N GLU A 101 -2.47 10.18 -15.91
CA GLU A 101 -1.90 11.44 -15.43
C GLU A 101 -2.97 12.54 -15.40
N LEU A 102 -3.06 13.27 -14.28
CA LEU A 102 -3.96 14.40 -14.12
C LEU A 102 -3.18 15.63 -14.58
N GLY A 103 -3.38 16.03 -15.84
CA GLY A 103 -2.69 17.15 -16.47
C GLY A 103 -2.97 18.52 -15.88
#